data_AF-A0A2A6LFV9-F1
#
_entry.id   AF-A0A2A6LFV9-F1
#
_cell.length_a   1.000
_cell.length_b   1.000
_cell.length_c   1.000
_cell.angle_alpha   90.00
_cell.angle_beta   90.00
_cell.angle_gamma   90.00
#
_symmetry.space_group_name_H-M   'P 1'
#
loop_
_entity.id
_entity.type
_entity.pdbx_description
1 polymer ?
#
loop_
_entity_poly.entity_id
_entity_poly.type
_entity_poly.pdbx_seq_one_letter_code
_entity_poly.pdbx_strand_id
1 'polypeptide(L)'
;MEQYALEQLKTVAKISTSIKPLELTRRERIERWAECLERSPRPFLKTLHETEYQPIADRLALRGDDTPISVAFADPILRAAGMENDSYGEAKRFFELSDEQLHELVCFCHFGESVSAAAVARRVRRIADPRPNGFFAQLRAFFG
;
A
#
# COMPACT_ATOMS: atom_id res chain seq x y z
N MET A 1 26.42 39.95 -14.27
CA MET A 1 25.49 39.61 -13.17
C MET A 1 24.97 38.19 -13.37
N GLU A 2 25.84 37.17 -13.33
CA GLU A 2 25.43 35.80 -13.72
C GLU A 2 25.90 34.70 -12.73
N GLN A 3 26.64 35.07 -11.67
CA GLN A 3 27.06 34.12 -10.64
C GLN A 3 26.18 34.14 -9.38
N TYR A 4 25.34 35.18 -9.20
CA TYR A 4 24.52 35.34 -7.99
C TYR A 4 23.26 34.45 -7.98
N ALA A 5 22.84 33.94 -9.15
CA ALA A 5 21.65 33.08 -9.28
C ALA A 5 21.93 31.59 -8.97
N LEU A 6 23.17 31.14 -9.10
CA LEU A 6 23.54 29.72 -8.89
C LEU A 6 23.75 29.37 -7.40
N GLU A 7 24.16 30.33 -6.58
CA GLU A 7 24.38 30.09 -5.15
C GLU A 7 23.07 30.01 -4.34
N GLN A 8 21.94 30.53 -4.87
CA GLN A 8 20.64 30.42 -4.20
C GLN A 8 19.98 29.04 -4.36
N LEU A 9 20.40 28.22 -5.34
CA LEU A 9 19.87 26.87 -5.54
C LEU A 9 20.56 25.81 -4.66
N LYS A 10 21.75 26.07 -4.11
CA LYS A 10 22.42 25.16 -3.17
C LYS A 10 21.82 25.20 -1.75
N THR A 11 21.02 26.22 -1.45
CA THR A 11 20.39 26.40 -0.13
C THR A 11 19.11 25.56 0.05
N VAL A 12 18.52 25.06 -1.04
CA VAL A 12 17.25 24.31 -1.01
C VAL A 12 17.44 22.81 -0.71
N ALA A 13 18.66 22.28 -0.85
CA ALA A 13 18.96 20.85 -0.65
C ALA A 13 19.57 20.54 0.73
N LYS A 14 19.18 21.29 1.75
CA LYS A 14 19.44 20.97 3.17
C LYS A 14 18.12 20.73 3.92
N ILE A 15 17.21 19.99 3.29
CA ILE A 15 15.96 19.58 3.94
C ILE A 15 16.29 18.40 4.86
N SER A 16 16.69 18.77 6.08
CA SER A 16 16.47 18.05 7.34
C SER A 16 16.45 16.52 7.24
N THR A 17 17.61 15.89 7.41
CA THR A 17 17.80 14.46 7.66
C THR A 17 17.28 14.01 9.04
N SER A 18 16.28 14.71 9.60
CA SER A 18 15.66 14.43 10.91
C SER A 18 14.13 14.54 10.86
N ILE A 19 13.53 14.25 9.72
CA ILE A 19 12.08 14.14 9.63
C ILE A 19 11.72 12.81 10.31
N LYS A 20 11.12 12.88 11.51
CA LYS A 20 10.39 11.73 12.05
C LYS A 20 9.44 11.24 10.94
N PRO A 21 9.35 9.93 10.68
CA PRO A 21 8.39 9.41 9.71
C PRO A 21 7.04 10.06 9.92
N LEU A 22 6.34 10.38 8.83
CA LEU A 22 4.98 10.89 8.94
C LEU A 22 4.16 9.82 9.67
N GLU A 23 3.71 10.13 10.88
CA GLU A 23 2.95 9.18 11.70
C GLU A 23 1.54 9.04 11.11
N LEU A 24 1.36 8.05 10.24
CA LEU A 24 0.06 7.63 9.73
C LEU A 24 -0.44 6.41 10.50
N THR A 25 -1.67 6.47 10.98
CA THR A 25 -2.36 5.30 11.51
C THR A 25 -2.50 4.22 10.45
N ARG A 26 -2.72 2.97 10.87
CA ARG A 26 -3.01 1.85 9.95
C ARG A 26 -4.15 2.18 8.98
N ARG A 27 -5.23 2.77 9.50
CA ARG A 27 -6.41 3.15 8.70
C ARG A 27 -6.04 4.20 7.63
N GLU A 28 -5.31 5.24 8.01
CA GLU A 28 -4.89 6.29 7.07
C GLU A 28 -3.94 5.75 5.99
N ARG A 29 -3.03 4.83 6.33
CA ARG A 29 -2.18 4.14 5.34
C ARG A 29 -3.03 3.41 4.29
N ILE A 30 -4.06 2.66 4.72
CA ILE A 30 -4.94 1.90 3.83
C ILE A 30 -5.84 2.83 2.99
N GLU A 31 -6.42 3.88 3.60
CA GLU A 31 -7.23 4.88 2.89
C GLU A 31 -6.40 5.58 1.82
N ARG A 32 -5.18 5.97 2.15
CA ARG A 32 -4.25 6.59 1.23
C ARG A 32 -3.86 5.66 0.08
N TRP A 33 -3.64 4.37 0.35
CA TRP A 33 -3.41 3.39 -0.71
C TRP A 33 -4.61 3.32 -1.67
N ALA A 34 -5.84 3.30 -1.16
CA ALA A 34 -7.03 3.34 -2.00
C ALA A 34 -7.09 4.62 -2.87
N GLU A 35 -6.76 5.79 -2.32
CA GLU A 35 -6.68 7.04 -3.10
C GLU A 35 -5.64 6.96 -4.23
N CYS A 36 -4.48 6.35 -3.97
CA CYS A 36 -3.44 6.18 -4.98
C CYS A 36 -3.91 5.30 -6.14
N LEU A 37 -4.63 4.22 -5.83
CA LEU A 37 -5.20 3.32 -6.82
C LEU A 37 -6.28 4.00 -7.68
N GLU A 38 -7.12 4.86 -7.09
CA GLU A 38 -8.14 5.60 -7.86
C GLU A 38 -7.55 6.67 -8.76
N ARG A 39 -6.45 7.30 -8.33
CA ARG A 39 -5.73 8.31 -9.11
C ARG A 39 -4.71 7.69 -10.07
N SER A 40 -4.59 6.36 -10.10
CA SER A 40 -3.66 5.67 -10.97
C SER A 40 -3.93 6.07 -12.43
N PRO A 41 -2.93 6.55 -13.17
CA PRO A 41 -3.08 6.82 -14.60
C PRO A 41 -3.28 5.51 -15.40
N ARG A 42 -2.97 4.36 -14.78
CA ARG A 42 -3.17 3.03 -15.36
C ARG A 42 -4.49 2.44 -14.84
N PRO A 43 -5.48 2.20 -15.72
CA PRO A 43 -6.77 1.65 -15.30
C PRO A 43 -6.67 0.16 -14.89
N PHE A 44 -5.68 -0.56 -15.41
CA PHE A 44 -5.40 -1.96 -15.11
C PHE A 44 -3.97 -2.14 -14.60
N LEU A 45 -3.81 -2.98 -13.59
CA LEU A 45 -2.57 -3.28 -12.90
C LEU A 45 -2.30 -4.79 -12.98
N LYS A 46 -1.02 -5.18 -13.05
CA LYS A 46 -0.60 -6.58 -13.05
C LYS A 46 -0.85 -7.21 -11.69
N THR A 47 -1.23 -8.48 -11.69
CA THR A 47 -1.36 -9.28 -10.47
C THR A 47 -0.07 -10.03 -10.16
N LEU A 48 0.04 -10.54 -8.94
CA LEU A 48 1.14 -11.40 -8.52
C LEU A 48 0.75 -12.86 -8.69
N HIS A 49 1.65 -13.65 -9.26
CA HIS A 49 1.46 -15.08 -9.41
C HIS A 49 1.86 -15.82 -8.13
N GLU A 50 1.17 -16.95 -7.88
CA GLU A 50 1.57 -17.97 -6.91
C GLU A 50 1.71 -17.49 -5.45
N THR A 51 1.08 -16.39 -5.07
CA THR A 51 1.12 -15.88 -3.67
C THR A 51 0.55 -16.86 -2.64
N GLU A 52 -0.16 -17.92 -3.05
CA GLU A 52 -0.72 -18.95 -2.15
C GLU A 52 0.20 -20.17 -1.98
N TYR A 53 0.96 -20.54 -3.01
CA TYR A 53 1.68 -21.82 -3.08
C TYR A 53 3.20 -21.68 -2.92
N GLN A 54 3.70 -20.45 -3.00
CA GLN A 54 5.12 -20.16 -2.79
C GLN A 54 5.52 -20.37 -1.32
N PRO A 55 6.73 -20.89 -1.05
CA PRO A 55 7.32 -20.86 0.28
C PRO A 55 7.28 -19.45 0.87
N ILE A 56 7.15 -19.34 2.21
CA ILE A 56 6.95 -18.04 2.88
C ILE A 56 8.04 -17.02 2.49
N ALA A 57 9.30 -17.45 2.43
CA ALA A 57 10.42 -16.57 2.05
C ALA A 57 10.26 -16.01 0.63
N ASP A 58 9.93 -16.86 -0.33
CA ASP A 58 9.76 -16.46 -1.73
C ASP A 58 8.53 -15.58 -1.91
N ARG A 59 7.42 -15.92 -1.23
CA ARG A 59 6.21 -15.10 -1.20
C ARG A 59 6.48 -13.69 -0.70
N LEU A 60 7.21 -13.54 0.40
CA LEU A 60 7.51 -12.23 0.97
C LEU A 60 8.38 -11.38 0.02
N ALA A 61 9.21 -12.03 -0.80
CA ALA A 61 10.06 -11.36 -1.79
C ALA A 61 9.33 -11.00 -3.10
N LEU A 62 8.11 -11.51 -3.33
CA LEU A 62 7.35 -11.22 -4.54
C LEU A 62 7.15 -9.72 -4.72
N ARG A 63 7.46 -9.24 -5.92
CA ARG A 63 7.32 -7.85 -6.33
C ARG A 63 7.18 -7.78 -7.84
N GLY A 64 6.71 -6.65 -8.34
CA GLY A 64 6.61 -6.42 -9.78
C GLY A 64 6.16 -5.01 -10.11
N ASP A 65 6.54 -4.56 -11.29
CA ASP A 65 6.12 -3.27 -11.82
C ASP A 65 4.62 -3.29 -12.15
N ASP A 66 4.00 -2.11 -12.04
CA ASP A 66 2.60 -1.89 -12.40
C ASP A 66 1.61 -2.77 -11.61
N THR A 67 1.96 -3.13 -10.37
CA THR A 67 1.12 -3.88 -9.45
C THR A 67 0.37 -2.94 -8.50
N PRO A 68 -0.67 -3.41 -7.80
CA PRO A 68 -1.31 -2.63 -6.74
C PRO A 68 -0.33 -2.16 -5.65
N ILE A 69 0.70 -2.97 -5.34
CA ILE A 69 1.71 -2.63 -4.33
C ILE A 69 2.66 -1.56 -4.85
N SER A 70 3.11 -1.67 -6.11
CA SER A 70 4.00 -0.66 -6.70
C SER A 70 3.32 0.70 -6.81
N VAL A 71 2.00 0.75 -7.02
CA VAL A 71 1.22 2.00 -6.98
C VAL A 71 1.25 2.64 -5.59
N ALA A 72 1.17 1.84 -4.53
CA ALA A 72 1.29 2.35 -3.17
C ALA A 72 2.70 2.90 -2.90
N PHE A 73 3.73 2.14 -3.29
CA PHE A 73 5.13 2.54 -3.09
C PHE A 73 5.51 3.79 -3.88
N ALA A 74 4.87 4.05 -5.02
CA ALA A 74 5.08 5.26 -5.81
C ALA A 74 4.60 6.54 -5.09
N ASP A 75 3.73 6.44 -4.08
CA ASP A 75 3.24 7.60 -3.34
C ASP A 75 4.29 8.11 -2.33
N PRO A 76 4.71 9.38 -2.42
CA PRO A 76 5.75 9.92 -1.55
C PRO A 76 5.31 10.01 -0.08
N ILE A 77 4.01 10.11 0.20
CA ILE A 77 3.48 10.19 1.57
C ILE A 77 3.61 8.82 2.24
N LEU A 78 3.23 7.73 1.56
CA LEU A 78 3.38 6.37 2.08
C LEU A 78 4.85 6.00 2.32
N ARG A 79 5.77 6.42 1.43
CA ARG A 79 7.21 6.26 1.66
C ARG A 79 7.71 7.08 2.85
N ALA A 80 7.29 8.35 2.95
CA ALA A 80 7.65 9.21 4.09
C ALA A 80 7.07 8.69 5.42
N ALA A 81 5.99 7.91 5.39
CA ALA A 81 5.40 7.21 6.52
C ALA A 81 6.10 5.88 6.85
N GLY A 82 7.10 5.46 6.08
CA GLY A 82 7.94 4.29 6.38
C GLY A 82 7.69 3.05 5.51
N MET A 83 7.07 3.19 4.33
CA MET A 83 7.05 2.12 3.32
C MET A 83 8.39 2.06 2.58
N GLU A 84 9.12 0.96 2.71
CA GLU A 84 10.53 0.85 2.31
C GLU A 84 10.72 0.36 0.86
N ASN A 85 9.81 -0.47 0.36
CA ASN A 85 9.83 -1.06 -0.98
C ASN A 85 8.43 -1.55 -1.40
N ASP A 86 8.32 -2.18 -2.57
CA ASP A 86 7.08 -2.66 -3.16
C ASP A 86 6.92 -4.19 -3.13
N SER A 87 7.63 -4.87 -2.21
CA SER A 87 7.46 -6.31 -2.02
C SER A 87 6.15 -6.65 -1.30
N TYR A 88 5.68 -7.87 -1.50
CA TYR A 88 4.55 -8.44 -0.79
C TYR A 88 4.76 -8.40 0.73
N GLY A 89 5.95 -8.80 1.19
CA GLY A 89 6.28 -8.79 2.61
C GLY A 89 6.28 -7.39 3.22
N GLU A 90 6.77 -6.41 2.46
CA GLU A 90 6.73 -5.01 2.89
C GLU A 90 5.31 -4.46 2.93
N ALA A 91 4.48 -4.71 1.92
CA ALA A 91 3.07 -4.32 1.94
C ALA A 91 2.33 -4.94 3.14
N LYS A 92 2.60 -6.21 3.44
CA LYS A 92 2.04 -6.91 4.58
C LYS A 92 2.41 -6.23 5.90
N ARG A 93 3.71 -5.96 6.11
CA ARG A 93 4.24 -5.27 7.30
C ARG A 93 3.67 -3.86 7.42
N PHE A 94 3.77 -3.08 6.34
CA PHE A 94 3.46 -1.66 6.34
C PHE A 94 1.96 -1.37 6.40
N PHE A 95 1.09 -2.18 5.81
CA PHE A 95 -0.36 -2.00 5.93
C PHE A 95 -0.99 -2.83 7.05
N GLU A 96 -0.19 -3.63 7.77
CA GLU A 96 -0.63 -4.55 8.81
C GLU A 96 -1.81 -5.41 8.32
N LEU A 97 -1.58 -6.10 7.20
CA LEU A 97 -2.53 -7.00 6.55
C LEU A 97 -2.20 -8.44 6.87
N SER A 98 -3.22 -9.30 6.94
CA SER A 98 -3.00 -10.74 6.90
C SER A 98 -2.58 -11.17 5.50
N ASP A 99 -1.96 -12.35 5.38
CA ASP A 99 -1.66 -12.92 4.07
C ASP A 99 -2.94 -13.12 3.24
N GLU A 100 -4.04 -13.53 3.88
CA GLU A 100 -5.36 -13.65 3.26
C GLU A 100 -5.87 -12.33 2.67
N GLN A 101 -5.83 -11.24 3.46
CA GLN A 101 -6.25 -9.92 3.00
C GLN A 101 -5.40 -9.44 1.82
N LEU A 102 -4.08 -9.59 1.91
CA LEU A 102 -3.19 -9.14 0.84
C LEU A 102 -3.34 -10.02 -0.41
N HIS A 103 -3.51 -11.33 -0.24
CA HIS A 103 -3.77 -12.28 -1.31
C HIS A 103 -5.04 -11.90 -2.11
N GLU A 104 -6.15 -11.59 -1.44
CA GLU A 104 -7.41 -11.16 -2.06
C GLU A 104 -7.29 -9.86 -2.88
N LEU A 105 -6.26 -9.05 -2.61
CA LEU A 105 -6.02 -7.77 -3.29
C LEU A 105 -5.13 -7.89 -4.52
N VAL A 106 -4.18 -8.84 -4.54
CA VAL A 106 -3.08 -8.82 -5.52
C VAL A 106 -2.90 -10.12 -6.30
N CYS A 107 -3.49 -11.24 -5.87
CA CYS A 107 -3.19 -12.53 -6.48
C CYS A 107 -3.90 -12.75 -7.82
N PHE A 108 -3.19 -13.36 -8.76
CA PHE A 108 -3.70 -13.82 -10.05
C PHE A 108 -4.96 -14.70 -9.92
N CYS A 109 -5.07 -15.55 -8.89
CA CYS A 109 -6.21 -16.47 -8.74
C CYS A 109 -7.57 -15.75 -8.63
N HIS A 110 -7.59 -14.48 -8.19
CA HIS A 110 -8.81 -13.71 -8.01
C HIS A 110 -9.18 -12.82 -9.21
N PHE A 111 -8.24 -12.56 -10.10
CA PHE A 111 -8.39 -11.52 -11.13
C PHE A 111 -7.86 -11.89 -12.52
N GLY A 112 -7.09 -12.97 -12.63
CA GLY A 112 -6.28 -13.27 -13.81
C GLY A 112 -5.05 -12.36 -13.91
N GLU A 113 -4.55 -12.14 -15.12
CA GLU A 113 -3.28 -11.43 -15.40
C GLU A 113 -3.27 -9.98 -14.91
N SER A 114 -4.42 -9.32 -14.96
CA SER A 114 -4.55 -7.92 -14.58
C SER A 114 -5.87 -7.61 -13.90
N VAL A 115 -5.86 -6.58 -13.07
CA VAL A 115 -7.01 -6.13 -12.29
C VAL A 115 -7.23 -4.63 -12.46
N SER A 116 -8.49 -4.21 -12.47
CA SER A 116 -8.81 -2.78 -12.47
C SER A 116 -8.32 -2.10 -11.17
N ALA A 117 -7.58 -1.01 -11.31
CA ALA A 117 -7.09 -0.23 -10.16
C ALA A 117 -8.26 0.26 -9.28
N ALA A 118 -9.34 0.74 -9.90
CA ALA A 118 -10.55 1.16 -9.20
C ALA A 118 -11.25 0.00 -8.47
N ALA A 119 -11.19 -1.23 -9.01
CA ALA A 119 -11.74 -2.39 -8.33
C ALA A 119 -10.92 -2.73 -7.08
N VAL A 120 -9.59 -2.72 -7.16
CA VAL A 120 -8.71 -2.93 -6.01
C VAL A 120 -8.91 -1.83 -4.96
N ALA A 121 -9.00 -0.56 -5.37
CA ALA A 121 -9.26 0.56 -4.45
C ALA A 121 -10.51 0.34 -3.59
N ARG A 122 -11.61 -0.12 -4.21
CA ARG A 122 -12.84 -0.47 -3.48
C ARG A 122 -12.64 -1.62 -2.49
N ARG A 123 -11.82 -2.62 -2.82
CA ARG A 123 -11.48 -3.71 -1.89
C ARG A 123 -10.63 -3.20 -0.73
N VAL A 124 -9.59 -2.41 -1.01
CA VAL A 124 -8.71 -1.79 -0.01
C VAL A 124 -9.52 -0.95 0.99
N ARG A 125 -10.47 -0.14 0.52
CA ARG A 125 -11.35 0.63 1.43
C ARG A 125 -12.19 -0.22 2.37
N ARG A 126 -12.66 -1.38 1.92
CA ARG A 126 -13.41 -2.30 2.79
C ARG A 126 -12.55 -2.87 3.93
N ILE A 127 -11.22 -2.86 3.80
CA ILE A 127 -10.30 -3.27 4.86
C ILE A 127 -10.06 -2.12 5.86
N ALA A 128 -10.13 -0.86 5.39
CA ALA A 128 -10.03 0.32 6.26
C ALA A 128 -11.24 0.50 7.17
N ASP A 129 -12.41 0.05 6.73
CA ASP A 129 -13.66 0.08 7.48
C ASP A 129 -13.91 -1.30 8.12
N PRO A 130 -13.45 -1.53 9.36
CA PRO A 130 -13.82 -2.74 10.09
C PRO A 130 -15.32 -2.64 10.41
N ARG A 131 -16.16 -3.04 9.46
CA ARG A 131 -17.48 -3.55 9.85
C ARG A 131 -17.23 -4.60 10.93
N PRO A 132 -18.02 -4.63 12.00
CA PRO A 132 -17.91 -5.67 13.00
C PRO A 132 -18.32 -7.02 12.38
N ASN A 133 -17.40 -7.63 11.64
CA ASN A 133 -17.55 -8.96 11.08
C ASN A 133 -16.83 -9.92 12.03
N GLY A 134 -17.62 -10.74 12.72
CA GLY A 134 -17.13 -11.88 13.48
C GLY A 134 -17.77 -12.00 14.85
N PHE A 135 -18.28 -13.21 15.12
CA PHE A 135 -18.78 -13.82 16.36
C PHE A 135 -18.75 -12.99 17.67
N PHE A 136 -17.64 -12.31 17.98
CA PHE A 136 -17.46 -11.47 19.18
C PHE A 136 -18.28 -10.18 19.19
N ALA A 137 -18.56 -9.56 18.04
CA ALA A 137 -19.44 -8.40 17.98
C ALA A 137 -20.91 -8.78 18.26
N GLN A 138 -21.30 -9.99 17.83
CA GLN A 138 -22.63 -10.56 18.09
C GLN A 138 -22.79 -10.97 19.55
N LEU A 139 -21.73 -11.47 20.19
CA LEU A 139 -21.71 -11.74 21.64
C LEU A 139 -21.80 -10.46 22.50
N ARG A 140 -21.15 -9.37 22.08
CA ARG A 140 -21.29 -8.06 22.75
C ARG A 140 -22.70 -7.46 22.63
N ALA A 141 -23.38 -7.72 21.51
CA ALA A 141 -24.77 -7.29 21.32
C ALA A 141 -25.79 -8.16 22.10
N PHE A 142 -25.38 -9.34 22.59
CA PHE A 142 -26.25 -10.24 23.36
C PHE A 142 -26.12 -10.09 24.89
N PHE A 143 -25.02 -9.52 25.37
CA PHE A 143 -24.73 -9.31 26.80
C PHE A 143 -24.55 -7.84 27.19
N GLY A 144 -24.93 -6.91 26.31
CA GLY A 144 -24.92 -5.46 26.54
C GLY A 144 -26.30 -4.90 26.78
#